data_AF-A0A966WY15-F1
#
_entry.id   AF-A0A966WY15-F1
#
_cell.length_a   1.000
_cell.length_b   1.000
_cell.length_c   1.000
_cell.angle_alpha   90.00
_cell.angle_beta   90.00
_cell.angle_gamma   90.00
#
_symmetry.space_group_name_H-M   'P 1'
#
loop_
_entity.id
_entity.type
_entity.pdbx_description
1 polymer ?
#
loop_
_entity_poly.entity_id
_entity_poly.type
_entity_poly.pdbx_seq_one_letter_code
_entity_poly.pdbx_strand_id
1 'polypeptide(L)'
;MKRIVFILLAAPLFLSACASSELKMSLGNMRLINSSAEPQQVMDFANKICKDDFYIGASFISKAGKDYRFKCVKAEENELLIPIPGLKPSNSK
;
A
#
# COMPACT_ATOMS: atom_id res chain seq x y z
N MET A 1 27.20 45.09 43.98
CA MET A 1 26.26 45.57 42.94
C MET A 1 25.63 44.34 42.28
N LYS A 2 24.29 44.24 42.28
CA LYS A 2 23.52 43.07 41.84
C LYS A 2 23.62 42.92 40.31
N ARG A 3 23.91 41.71 39.82
CA ARG A 3 23.70 41.33 38.42
C ARG A 3 22.87 40.05 38.40
N ILE A 4 21.60 40.23 38.06
CA ILE A 4 20.60 39.18 37.95
C ILE A 4 20.88 38.48 36.61
N VAL A 5 21.23 37.20 36.68
CA VAL A 5 21.55 36.38 35.51
C VAL A 5 20.25 35.74 35.00
N PHE A 6 19.95 36.08 33.75
CA PHE A 6 19.02 35.51 32.77
C PHE A 6 18.31 34.20 33.16
N ILE A 7 17.00 34.28 33.39
CA ILE A 7 16.10 33.12 33.38
C ILE A 7 15.59 32.94 31.95
N LEU A 8 15.91 31.79 31.36
CA LEU A 8 15.43 31.31 30.07
C LEU A 8 13.90 31.31 30.01
N LEU A 9 13.33 32.16 29.16
CA LEU A 9 11.97 31.97 28.63
C LEU A 9 12.10 31.20 27.31
N ALA A 10 12.35 29.90 27.41
CA ALA A 10 12.13 28.97 26.32
C ALA A 10 10.61 28.75 26.20
N ALA A 11 9.94 29.57 25.39
CA ALA A 11 8.55 29.32 25.03
C ALA A 11 8.51 28.08 24.12
N PRO A 12 7.81 26.99 24.51
CA PRO A 12 7.70 25.81 23.66
C PRO A 12 6.88 26.12 22.40
N LEU A 13 7.39 25.57 21.31
CA LEU A 13 6.90 25.63 19.94
C LEU A 13 5.45 25.11 19.84
N PHE A 14 4.52 25.94 19.40
CA PHE A 14 3.24 25.47 18.88
C PHE A 14 3.42 25.01 17.41
N LEU A 15 3.98 23.82 17.22
CA LEU A 15 3.91 23.10 15.94
C LEU A 15 2.57 22.34 15.89
N SER A 16 1.47 23.06 15.66
CA SER A 16 0.19 22.42 15.35
C SER A 16 0.12 22.12 13.85
N ALA A 17 0.68 20.98 13.46
CA ALA A 17 0.33 20.35 12.19
C ALA A 17 0.33 18.83 12.35
N CYS A 18 -0.58 18.30 13.17
CA CYS A 18 -0.99 16.90 13.03
C CYS A 18 -1.97 16.83 11.85
N ALA A 19 -1.46 16.96 10.63
CA ALA A 19 -2.19 16.48 9.46
C ALA A 19 -2.07 14.95 9.49
N SER A 20 -2.96 14.29 10.23
CA SER A 20 -3.15 12.85 10.08
C SER A 20 -3.86 12.66 8.74
N SER A 21 -3.09 12.42 7.68
CA SER A 21 -3.65 11.87 6.47
C SER A 21 -4.14 10.47 6.82
N GLU A 22 -5.46 10.28 6.90
CA GLU A 22 -6.04 8.94 7.00
C GLU A 22 -5.64 8.16 5.76
N LEU A 23 -4.58 7.35 5.88
CA LEU A 23 -4.21 6.39 4.86
C LEU A 23 -5.26 5.28 4.86
N LYS A 24 -6.34 5.48 4.08
CA LYS A 24 -7.31 4.42 3.78
C LYS A 24 -6.63 3.34 2.95
N MET A 25 -6.00 2.38 3.64
CA MET A 25 -5.45 1.21 3.00
C MET A 25 -6.60 0.24 2.71
N SER A 26 -7.05 0.17 1.45
CA SER A 26 -7.98 -0.87 1.00
C SER A 26 -7.22 -2.21 0.99
N LEU A 27 -7.27 -2.92 2.12
CA LEU A 27 -6.68 -4.25 2.28
C LEU A 27 -7.56 -5.36 1.69
N GLY A 28 -8.72 -5.04 1.11
CA GLY A 28 -9.77 -6.03 0.84
C GLY A 28 -9.29 -7.25 0.04
N ASN A 29 -8.48 -7.01 -0.99
CA ASN A 29 -7.93 -8.06 -1.84
C ASN A 29 -6.45 -8.36 -1.62
N MET A 30 -5.84 -7.87 -0.55
CA MET A 30 -4.44 -8.17 -0.25
C MET A 30 -4.35 -9.45 0.59
N ARG A 31 -3.34 -10.29 0.35
CA ARG A 31 -3.02 -11.47 1.16
C ARG A 31 -1.53 -11.45 1.52
N LEU A 32 -1.24 -11.68 2.80
CA LEU A 32 0.12 -11.84 3.31
C LEU A 32 0.33 -13.31 3.67
N ILE A 33 1.32 -13.95 3.06
CA ILE A 33 1.65 -15.35 3.30
C ILE A 33 3.08 -15.42 3.82
N ASN A 34 3.27 -15.85 5.07
CA ASN A 34 4.59 -16.13 5.62
C ASN A 34 4.95 -17.58 5.32
N SER A 35 5.98 -17.81 4.50
CA SER A 35 6.42 -19.15 4.15
C SER A 35 7.90 -19.20 3.78
N SER A 36 8.53 -20.35 4.01
CA SER A 36 9.84 -20.71 3.47
C SER A 36 9.76 -21.76 2.35
N ALA A 37 8.55 -22.08 1.89
CA ALA A 37 8.33 -22.99 0.79
C ALA A 37 8.85 -22.42 -0.54
N GLU A 38 8.95 -23.28 -1.54
CA GLU A 38 9.35 -22.90 -2.89
C GLU A 38 8.35 -21.89 -3.47
N PRO A 39 8.80 -20.83 -4.18
CA PRO A 39 7.93 -19.77 -4.67
C PRO A 39 6.68 -20.24 -5.41
N GLN A 40 6.78 -21.26 -6.26
CA GLN A 40 5.63 -21.78 -7.01
C GLN A 40 4.57 -22.35 -6.08
N GLN A 41 4.97 -23.08 -5.04
CA GLN A 41 4.03 -23.61 -4.05
C GLN A 41 3.28 -22.50 -3.31
N VAL A 42 3.98 -21.40 -3.00
CA VAL A 42 3.36 -20.23 -2.37
C VAL A 42 2.40 -19.52 -3.33
N MET A 43 2.76 -19.41 -4.62
CA MET A 43 1.86 -18.89 -5.66
C MET A 43 0.60 -19.73 -5.81
N ASP A 44 0.73 -21.06 -5.85
CA ASP A 44 -0.38 -21.99 -6.04
C ASP A 44 -1.33 -21.95 -4.84
N PHE A 45 -0.77 -21.86 -3.63
CA PHE A 45 -1.52 -21.65 -2.40
C PHE A 45 -2.28 -20.30 -2.41
N ALA A 46 -1.61 -19.21 -2.80
CA ALA A 46 -2.25 -17.89 -2.92
C ALA A 46 -3.39 -17.91 -3.95
N ASN A 47 -3.17 -18.54 -5.11
CA ASN A 47 -4.18 -18.70 -6.14
C ASN A 47 -5.40 -19.48 -5.66
N LYS A 48 -5.18 -20.55 -4.91
CA LYS A 48 -6.26 -21.36 -4.32
C LYS A 48 -7.12 -20.52 -3.38
N ILE A 49 -6.50 -19.84 -2.40
CA ILE A 49 -7.22 -19.00 -1.43
C ILE A 49 -8.00 -17.88 -2.14
N CYS A 50 -7.37 -17.18 -3.07
CA CYS A 50 -8.06 -16.11 -3.79
C CYS A 50 -9.26 -16.64 -4.58
N LYS A 51 -9.15 -17.83 -5.19
CA LYS A 51 -10.29 -18.48 -5.89
C LYS A 51 -11.42 -18.88 -4.95
N ASP A 52 -11.09 -19.39 -3.78
CA ASP A 52 -12.07 -19.73 -2.74
C ASP A 52 -12.82 -18.47 -2.26
N ASP A 53 -12.16 -17.30 -2.29
CA ASP A 53 -12.72 -15.99 -1.94
C ASP A 53 -13.41 -15.28 -3.13
N PHE A 54 -13.80 -15.99 -4.19
CA PHE A 54 -14.47 -15.46 -5.40
C PHE A 54 -13.62 -14.51 -6.27
N TYR A 55 -12.29 -14.57 -6.16
CA TYR A 55 -11.37 -13.89 -7.08
C TYR A 55 -10.96 -14.84 -8.22
N ILE A 56 -10.45 -14.31 -9.34
CA ILE A 56 -9.94 -15.14 -10.46
C ILE A 56 -8.63 -15.85 -10.06
N GLY A 57 -7.82 -15.19 -9.24
CA GLY A 57 -6.53 -15.70 -8.79
C GLY A 57 -5.75 -14.66 -7.98
N ALA A 58 -4.48 -14.93 -7.76
CA ALA A 58 -3.55 -14.10 -7.02
C ALA A 58 -2.46 -13.52 -7.94
N SER A 59 -2.14 -12.25 -7.76
CA SER A 59 -0.99 -11.57 -8.37
C SER A 59 0.08 -11.31 -7.31
N PHE A 60 1.32 -11.66 -7.62
CA PHE A 60 2.46 -11.39 -6.75
C PHE A 60 2.81 -9.90 -6.74
N ILE A 61 3.05 -9.35 -5.55
CA ILE A 61 3.44 -7.95 -5.38
C ILE A 61 4.91 -7.86 -4.98
N SER A 62 5.28 -8.51 -3.88
CA SER A 62 6.64 -8.45 -3.36
C SER A 62 6.90 -9.53 -2.31
N LYS A 63 8.18 -9.75 -2.02
CA LYS A 63 8.66 -10.64 -0.98
C LYS A 63 9.65 -9.90 -0.07
N ALA A 64 9.45 -9.99 1.23
CA ALA A 64 10.35 -9.46 2.25
C ALA A 64 10.70 -10.58 3.24
N GLY A 65 11.91 -11.13 3.14
CA GLY A 65 12.28 -12.31 3.94
C GLY A 65 11.40 -13.50 3.62
N LYS A 66 10.57 -13.95 4.57
CA LYS A 66 9.59 -15.05 4.40
C LYS A 66 8.18 -14.55 4.08
N ASP A 67 7.95 -13.24 4.05
CA ASP A 67 6.64 -12.65 3.82
C ASP A 67 6.42 -12.39 2.33
N TYR A 68 5.43 -13.09 1.76
CA TYR A 68 4.96 -12.89 0.40
C TYR A 68 3.68 -12.06 0.43
N ARG A 69 3.63 -11.02 -0.41
CA ARG A 69 2.48 -10.14 -0.57
C ARG A 69 1.81 -10.43 -1.91
N PHE A 70 0.51 -10.69 -1.84
CA PHE A 70 -0.34 -10.97 -2.99
C PHE A 70 -1.52 -10.02 -3.07
N LYS A 71 -1.98 -9.74 -4.28
CA LYS A 71 -3.26 -9.08 -4.57
C LYS A 71 -4.17 -10.10 -5.26
N CYS A 72 -5.28 -10.47 -4.64
CA CYS A 72 -6.33 -11.24 -5.29
C CYS A 72 -7.00 -10.37 -6.38
N VAL A 73 -7.15 -10.91 -7.58
CA VAL A 73 -7.62 -10.16 -8.75
C VAL A 73 -9.05 -10.59 -9.08
N LYS A 74 -9.99 -9.64 -9.16
CA LYS A 74 -11.35 -9.91 -9.66
C LYS A 74 -11.43 -9.67 -11.16
N ALA A 75 -12.37 -10.34 -11.82
CA ALA A 75 -12.67 -10.14 -13.25
C ALA A 75 -12.92 -8.67 -13.62
N GLU A 76 -13.55 -7.95 -12.70
CA GLU A 76 -14.01 -6.57 -12.87
C GLU A 76 -12.91 -5.53 -12.58
N GLU A 77 -11.78 -5.91 -11.95
CA GLU A 77 -10.65 -5.00 -11.72
C GLU A 77 -9.74 -4.81 -12.94
N ASN A 78 -10.05 -5.46 -14.08
CA ASN A 78 -9.63 -4.94 -15.38
C ASN A 78 -10.53 -3.75 -15.72
N GLU A 79 -10.46 -2.69 -14.92
CA GLU A 79 -10.94 -1.39 -15.35
C GLU A 79 -10.11 -1.05 -16.60
N LEU A 80 -10.74 -1.25 -17.76
CA LEU A 80 -10.49 -0.50 -18.98
C LEU A 80 -9.99 0.87 -18.55
N LEU A 81 -8.74 1.19 -18.88
CA LEU A 81 -8.20 2.54 -18.70
C LEU A 81 -9.19 3.50 -19.34
N ILE A 82 -10.08 4.10 -18.56
CA ILE A 82 -11.05 5.05 -19.08
C ILE A 82 -10.18 6.26 -19.42
N PRO A 83 -9.99 6.60 -20.71
CA PRO A 83 -9.14 7.72 -21.05
C PRO A 83 -9.71 8.96 -20.36
N ILE A 84 -8.85 9.69 -19.65
CA ILE A 84 -9.22 10.96 -19.01
C ILE A 84 -9.85 11.84 -20.11
N PRO A 85 -11.11 12.27 -19.98
CA PRO A 85 -11.75 13.10 -20.98
C PRO A 85 -10.88 14.34 -21.25
N GLY A 86 -10.35 14.44 -22.47
CA GLY A 86 -9.48 15.55 -22.91
C GLY A 86 -8.02 15.20 -23.15
N LEU A 87 -7.52 14.03 -22.74
CA LEU A 87 -6.19 13.56 -23.12
C LEU A 87 -6.29 12.65 -24.35
N LYS A 88 -6.06 13.22 -25.54
CA LYS A 88 -5.85 12.41 -26.74
C LYS A 88 -4.56 11.60 -26.55
N PRO A 89 -4.58 10.26 -26.61
CA PRO A 89 -3.34 9.51 -26.77
C PRO A 89 -2.76 9.89 -28.13
N SER A 90 -1.61 10.57 -28.12
CA SER A 90 -0.81 10.80 -29.32
C SER A 90 -0.29 9.44 -29.78
N ASN A 91 -1.01 8.80 -30.70
CA ASN A 91 -0.57 7.59 -31.35
C ASN A 91 0.39 8.01 -32.46
N SER A 92 1.69 7.96 -32.17
CA SER A 92 2.73 8.12 -33.19
C SER A 92 3.18 6.73 -33.62
N LYS A 93 2.49 6.18 -34.62
CA LYS A 93 3.04 5.30 -35.67
C LYS A 93 2.00 4.99 -36.72
#